data_AF-A0A958MSW1-F1
#
_entry.id   AF-A0A958MSW1-F1
#
_cell.length_a   1.000
_cell.length_b   1.000
_cell.length_c   1.000
_cell.angle_alpha   90.00
_cell.angle_beta   90.00
_cell.angle_gamma   90.00
#
_symmetry.space_group_name_H-M   'P 1'
#
loop_
_entity.id
_entity.type
_entity.pdbx_description
1 polymer ?
#
loop_
_entity_poly.entity_id
_entity_poly.type
_entity_poly.pdbx_seq_one_letter_code
_entity_poly.pdbx_strand_id
1 'polypeptide(L)' 'MIRYLRLYMYFLRFSFSRAMEFRIDFFFRIFMDLIFYIVNILFFKVIFIHSDLLAGWTEPQVFIFVSG' A
#
# COMPACT_ATOMS: atom_id res chain seq x y z
N MET A 1 -24.73 4.58 37.46
CA MET A 1 -24.79 4.30 36.01
C MET A 1 -23.63 4.90 35.21
N ILE A 2 -23.34 6.21 35.31
CA ILE A 2 -22.22 6.88 34.58
C ILE A 2 -20.83 6.23 34.82
N ARG A 3 -20.62 5.68 36.02
CA ARG A 3 -19.32 5.12 36.45
C ARG A 3 -18.96 3.81 35.73
N TYR A 4 -19.96 2.98 35.42
CA TYR A 4 -19.76 1.73 34.67
C TYR A 4 -19.59 1.98 33.17
N LEU A 5 -20.31 2.95 32.60
CA LEU A 5 -20.13 3.40 31.22
C LEU A 5 -18.70 3.86 30.93
N ARG A 6 -18.06 4.56 31.87
CA ARG A 6 -16.66 4.98 31.75
C ARG A 6 -15.71 3.77 31.71
N LEU A 7 -15.99 2.74 32.51
CA LEU A 7 -15.20 1.50 32.53
C LEU A 7 -15.32 0.72 31.22
N TYR A 8 -16.54 0.63 30.68
CA TYR A 8 -16.78 0.03 29.36
C TYR A 8 -16.10 0.83 28.23
N MET A 9 -16.09 2.16 28.30
CA MET A 9 -15.37 3.00 27.32
C MET A 9 -13.86 2.73 27.33
N TYR A 10 -13.25 2.52 28.51
CA TYR A 10 -11.83 2.15 28.60
C TYR A 10 -11.55 0.77 28.00
N PHE A 11 -12.40 -0.22 28.29
CA PHE A 11 -12.31 -1.55 27.66
C PHE A 11 -12.46 -1.49 26.15
N LEU A 12 -13.41 -0.68 25.66
CA LEU A 12 -13.67 -0.52 24.24
C LEU A 12 -12.48 0.15 23.54
N ARG A 13 -11.89 1.19 24.12
CA ARG A 13 -10.68 1.84 23.59
C ARG A 13 -9.47 0.90 23.57
N PHE A 14 -9.33 0.06 24.59
CA PHE A 14 -8.25 -0.94 24.66
C PHE A 14 -8.42 -2.07 23.65
N SER A 15 -9.65 -2.61 23.51
CA SER A 15 -9.97 -3.61 22.48
C SER A 15 -9.84 -3.05 21.06
N PHE A 16 -10.24 -1.79 20.84
CA PHE A 16 -10.04 -1.11 19.57
C PHE A 16 -8.55 -0.90 19.26
N SER A 17 -7.72 -0.57 20.25
CA SER A 17 -6.27 -0.41 20.04
C SER A 17 -5.63 -1.72 19.55
N ARG A 18 -5.97 -2.87 20.14
CA ARG A 18 -5.50 -4.17 19.65
C ARG A 18 -6.07 -4.55 18.28
N ALA A 19 -7.34 -4.23 18.02
CA ALA A 19 -7.96 -4.51 16.73
C ALA A 19 -7.44 -3.57 15.61
N MET A 20 -6.96 -2.38 15.97
CA MET A 20 -6.37 -1.41 15.05
C MET A 20 -4.94 -1.78 14.67
N GLU A 21 -4.15 -2.39 15.54
CA GLU A 21 -2.81 -2.90 15.19
C GLU A 21 -2.88 -3.81 13.95
N PHE A 22 -3.83 -4.75 13.95
CA PHE A 22 -4.02 -5.70 12.85
C PHE A 22 -4.54 -5.04 11.56
N ARG A 23 -5.38 -4.01 11.67
CA ARG A 23 -5.91 -3.28 10.51
C ARG A 23 -4.89 -2.29 9.95
N ILE A 24 -4.17 -1.59 10.81
CA ILE A 24 -3.13 -0.65 10.41
C ILE A 24 -2.04 -1.41 9.67
N ASP A 25 -1.58 -2.56 10.18
CA ASP A 25 -0.61 -3.40 9.46
C ASP A 25 -1.12 -3.83 8.08
N PHE A 26 -2.39 -4.20 7.97
CA PHE A 26 -3.01 -4.55 6.68
C PHE A 26 -3.03 -3.36 5.71
N PHE A 27 -3.51 -2.19 6.15
CA PHE A 27 -3.53 -0.99 5.33
C PHE A 27 -2.12 -0.52 4.96
N PHE A 28 -1.18 -0.63 5.89
CA PHE A 28 0.21 -0.24 5.68
C PHE A 28 0.88 -1.16 4.66
N ARG A 29 0.58 -2.46 4.69
CA ARG A 29 1.05 -3.41 3.68
C ARG A 29 0.50 -3.09 2.30
N ILE A 30 -0.81 -2.86 2.17
CA ILE A 30 -1.42 -2.44 0.90
C ILE A 30 -0.81 -1.13 0.41
N PHE A 31 -0.58 -0.17 1.30
CA PHE A 31 -0.01 1.13 0.95
C PHE A 31 1.45 1.01 0.49
N MET A 32 2.25 0.18 1.15
CA MET A 32 3.62 -0.11 0.74
C MET A 32 3.67 -0.79 -0.62
N ASP A 33 2.81 -1.78 -0.86
CA ASP A 33 2.70 -2.45 -2.14
C ASP A 33 2.27 -1.47 -3.25
N LEU A 34 1.28 -0.61 -2.97
CA LEU A 34 0.84 0.44 -3.90
C LEU A 34 1.98 1.40 -4.28
N ILE A 35 2.74 1.90 -3.30
CA ILE A 35 3.88 2.78 -3.55
C ILE A 35 4.95 2.06 -4.37
N PHE A 36 5.24 0.80 -4.04
CA PHE A 36 6.21 0.00 -4.76
C PHE A 36 5.86 -0.13 -6.25
N TYR A 37 4.60 -0.41 -6.57
CA TYR A 37 4.14 -0.47 -7.96
C TYR A 37 4.20 0.90 -8.65
N ILE A 38 3.80 1.99 -7.96
CA ILE A 38 3.88 3.35 -8.52
C ILE A 38 5.32 3.71 -8.89
N VAL A 39 6.27 3.46 -7.99
CA VAL A 39 7.69 3.76 -8.21
C VAL A 39 8.24 2.94 -9.37
N ASN A 40 7.91 1.65 -9.46
CA ASN A 40 8.32 0.81 -10.59
C ASN A 40 7.77 1.35 -11.92
N ILE A 41 6.47 1.65 -11.99
CA ILE A 41 5.82 2.21 -13.18
C ILE A 41 6.50 3.51 -13.62
N LEU A 42 6.77 4.43 -12.67
CA LEU A 42 7.44 5.69 -12.95
C LEU A 42 8.90 5.49 -13.39
N PHE A 43 9.61 4.54 -12.78
CA PHE A 43 10.98 4.22 -13.14
C PHE A 43 11.09 3.78 -14.60
N PHE A 44 10.26 2.82 -15.03
CA PHE A 44 10.22 2.39 -16.42
C PHE A 44 9.76 3.50 -17.35
N LYS A 45 8.78 4.31 -16.95
CA LYS A 45 8.34 5.47 -17.73
C LYS A 45 9.47 6.47 -17.98
N VAL A 46 10.28 6.78 -16.96
CA VAL A 46 11.44 7.68 -17.09
C VAL A 46 12.48 7.10 -18.04
N ILE A 47 12.73 5.78 -17.98
CA ILE A 47 13.66 5.14 -18.92
C ILE A 47 13.15 5.23 -20.35
N PHE A 48 11.86 4.95 -20.59
CA PHE A 48 11.27 5.03 -21.93
C PHE A 48 11.23 6.45 -22.52
N ILE A 49 11.31 7.50 -21.70
CA ILE A 49 11.47 8.89 -22.19
C ILE A 49 12.86 9.10 -22.82
N HIS A 50 13.87 8.31 -22.45
CA HIS A 50 15.25 8.44 -22.95
C HIS A 50 15.67 7.30 -23.88
N SER A 51 14.91 6.21 -23.92
CA SER A 51 15.15 5.08 -24.82
C SER A 51 13.83 4.52 -25.33
N ASP A 52 13.58 4.64 -26.64
CA ASP A 52 12.36 4.13 -27.29
C ASP A 52 12.27 2.59 -27.25
N LEU A 53 13.38 1.89 -26.98
CA LEU A 53 13.49 0.43 -26.96
C LEU A 53 14.35 -0.03 -25.77
N LEU A 54 13.73 -0.73 -24.83
CA LEU A 54 14.42 -1.47 -23.77
C LEU A 54 14.57 -2.92 -24.22
N ALA A 55 15.79 -3.30 -24.63
CA ALA A 55 16.12 -4.69 -25.04
C ALA A 55 15.19 -5.30 -26.11
N GLY A 56 14.62 -4.48 -27.00
CA GLY A 56 13.69 -4.92 -28.05
C GLY A 56 12.21 -4.97 -27.66
N TRP A 57 11.88 -4.58 -26.43
CA TRP A 57 10.50 -4.52 -25.92
C TRP A 57 9.96 -3.09 -25.99
N THR A 58 8.69 -2.97 -26.40
CA THR A 58 7.98 -1.69 -26.43
C THR A 58 7.38 -1.36 -25.06
N GLU A 59 7.16 -0.07 -24.78
CA GLU A 59 6.60 0.45 -23.52
C GLU A 59 5.42 -0.39 -22.97
N PRO A 60 4.40 -0.78 -23.78
CA PRO A 60 3.25 -1.54 -23.27
C PRO A 60 3.63 -2.95 -22.79
N GLN A 61 4.64 -3.57 -23.37
CA GLN A 61 5.03 -4.95 -23.04
C GLN A 61 5.77 -5.01 -21.71
N VAL A 62 6.64 -4.02 -21.44
CA VAL A 62 7.35 -3.91 -20.17
C VAL A 62 6.39 -3.60 -19.02
N PHE A 63 5.36 -2.77 -19.26
CA PHE A 63 4.33 -2.51 -18.25
C PHE A 63 3.57 -3.76 -17.80
N ILE A 64 3.27 -4.68 -18.73
CA ILE A 64 2.58 -5.93 -18.42
C ILE A 64 3.43 -6.83 -17.50
N PHE A 65 4.74 -6.90 -17.74
CA PHE A 65 5.67 -7.68 -16.91
C PHE A 65 5.90 -7.07 -15.52
N VAL A 66 5.82 -5.74 -15.40
CA VAL A 66 5.99 -5.04 -14.12
C VAL A 66 4.73 -5.15 -13.24
N SER A 67 3.56 -5.30 -13.85
CA SER A 67 2.28 -5.46 -13.14
C SER A 67 1.86 -6.91 -12.86
N GLY A 68 2.62 -7.88 -13.37
CA GLY A 68 2.30 -9.32 -13.32
C GLY A 68 2.95 -10.07 -12.16
#